data_AF-A0A6A5UC28-F1
#
_entry.id   AF-A0A6A5UC28-F1
#
_cell.length_a   1.000
_cell.length_b   1.000
_cell.length_c   1.000
_cell.angle_alpha   90.00
_cell.angle_beta   90.00
_cell.angle_gamma   90.00
#
_symmetry.space_group_name_H-M   'P 1'
#
loop_
_entity.id
_entity.type
_entity.pdbx_description
1 polymer ?
#
loop_
_entity_poly.entity_id
_entity_poly.type
_entity_poly.pdbx_seq_one_letter_code
_entity_poly.pdbx_strand_id
1 'polypeptide(L)'
;MWQSKYATPEAKARMGISQTASPSTTQAMVSPSRATTPALAVQDVAADSAIAHNGKSDKPVATPEQTDADLIAASETFPSAVQLGLENDIALTKDVKVHVGKLDHSANIIKNIRSVLSLLCETIKKEGPMGAAELDAIQSLWQDLDQLYHTIQGAQAALPALVEKQKDNLDLIVNSLVTESRQDSQAQVNTQHKQLQQQQNVILGQGQAFTDYKARVEPQLKEIEVLNERLARLTLNRTSLSSDLDTANNDAKNSADNHDKAQKSMQDTLQALQSKNDRLTLEYKIMKQFADQVEKKTTDRYEQTCRSIRADLDKEKARAKDLDIKVKALRATEHDQKTAHEKLMVELAAAKDKYQKQSSEYAQVFINSSETNKRLAALKGEIKDLRKQNAELLYEVAKLRQTILDINGQLSALQAERNTAFEEVSQFKEMLEMLGAQAEKLERDNSELEMDNNDLVAKLKKVSQVSAIAEDEAAMLKRTVKTLEEQKGGNAGDGASLKKLKTLEAKLQACEEYTTKLEQDMKGWQELGTRSYTEYKAFREENEKLKKQLEQGGPSSTPTNNAGTNADAVYWRDMYERLLSTFE
;
A
#
# COMPACT_ATOMS: atom_id res chain seq x y z
N MET A 1 12.45 2.95 -57.52
CA MET A 1 13.87 2.96 -57.92
C MET A 1 14.49 1.62 -57.51
N TRP A 2 15.07 0.91 -58.49
CA TRP A 2 16.08 -0.18 -58.41
C TRP A 2 15.68 -1.48 -57.69
N GLN A 3 15.25 -2.52 -58.45
CA GLN A 3 16.03 -3.67 -59.02
C GLN A 3 16.17 -4.81 -57.99
N SER A 4 16.01 -6.10 -58.27
CA SER A 4 16.00 -6.87 -59.52
C SER A 4 15.19 -8.19 -59.34
N LYS A 5 14.81 -8.76 -60.48
CA LYS A 5 13.90 -9.88 -60.73
C LYS A 5 14.70 -11.08 -61.29
N TYR A 6 14.25 -12.30 -60.98
CA TYR A 6 14.44 -13.59 -61.69
C TYR A 6 15.87 -14.15 -61.95
N ALA A 7 16.12 -15.38 -61.50
CA ALA A 7 16.92 -16.38 -62.23
C ALA A 7 16.63 -17.82 -61.73
N THR A 8 16.72 -18.74 -62.69
CA THR A 8 16.32 -20.15 -62.82
C THR A 8 17.11 -21.17 -61.95
N PRO A 9 16.61 -22.43 -61.84
CA PRO A 9 17.34 -23.54 -61.24
C PRO A 9 18.08 -24.37 -62.30
N GLU A 10 19.37 -24.65 -62.10
CA GLU A 10 20.08 -25.64 -62.92
C GLU A 10 21.10 -26.48 -62.13
N ALA A 11 20.91 -27.78 -62.32
CA ALA A 11 21.73 -28.94 -62.07
C ALA A 11 23.22 -28.77 -61.70
N LYS A 12 23.67 -29.62 -60.75
CA LYS A 12 24.95 -30.30 -60.92
C LYS A 12 24.97 -31.70 -60.31
N ALA A 13 25.43 -32.61 -61.16
CA ALA A 13 25.51 -34.05 -61.03
C ALA A 13 26.47 -34.55 -59.93
N ARG A 14 26.20 -35.77 -59.43
CA ARG A 14 27.12 -36.91 -59.52
C ARG A 14 26.48 -38.18 -58.94
N MET A 15 25.83 -38.95 -59.82
CA MET A 15 25.74 -40.40 -59.64
C MET A 15 27.04 -41.00 -60.16
N GLY A 16 27.84 -41.56 -59.26
CA GLY A 16 29.00 -42.39 -59.57
C GLY A 16 28.72 -43.81 -59.11
N ILE A 17 28.34 -44.66 -60.05
CA ILE A 17 28.30 -46.11 -59.89
C ILE A 17 29.75 -46.58 -59.77
N SER A 18 30.06 -47.36 -58.73
CA SER A 18 31.18 -48.29 -58.77
C SER A 18 30.88 -49.48 -57.87
N GLN A 19 30.53 -50.57 -58.56
CA GLN A 19 30.80 -51.94 -58.13
C GLN A 19 32.30 -52.11 -57.86
N THR A 20 32.64 -52.81 -56.79
CA THR A 20 33.84 -53.68 -56.63
C THR A 20 33.66 -54.32 -55.24
N ALA A 21 33.22 -55.57 -55.20
CA ALA A 21 34.07 -56.77 -55.13
C ALA A 21 34.77 -56.92 -53.77
N SER A 22 34.40 -58.00 -53.07
CA SER A 22 35.01 -58.56 -51.86
C SER A 22 36.54 -58.65 -51.92
N PRO A 23 37.19 -58.83 -50.76
CA PRO A 23 37.67 -60.19 -50.51
C PRO A 23 37.35 -60.70 -49.11
N SER A 24 36.89 -61.95 -49.09
CA SER A 24 36.87 -62.83 -47.93
C SER A 24 38.28 -62.95 -47.35
N THR A 25 38.44 -62.68 -46.05
CA THR A 25 39.60 -63.17 -45.29
C THR A 25 39.11 -64.01 -44.14
N THR A 26 39.30 -65.31 -44.31
CA THR A 26 39.11 -66.38 -43.34
C THR A 26 40.07 -66.16 -42.16
N GLN A 27 39.56 -65.73 -41.01
CA GLN A 27 40.35 -65.71 -39.78
C GLN A 27 39.93 -66.91 -38.92
N ALA A 28 40.84 -67.89 -38.84
CA ALA A 28 40.68 -69.08 -38.03
C ALA A 28 40.66 -68.70 -36.54
N MET A 29 39.57 -69.05 -35.86
CA MET A 29 39.51 -69.06 -34.39
C MET A 29 40.31 -70.25 -33.86
N VAL A 30 41.44 -69.96 -33.21
CA VAL A 30 42.15 -70.90 -32.34
C VAL A 30 41.51 -70.84 -30.96
N SER A 31 41.22 -72.02 -30.40
CA SER A 31 40.59 -72.23 -29.09
C SER A 31 41.49 -71.79 -27.91
N PRO A 32 40.91 -71.45 -26.75
CA PRO A 32 41.68 -71.08 -25.55
C PRO A 32 42.09 -72.32 -24.75
N SER A 33 43.38 -72.41 -24.39
CA SER A 33 43.87 -73.34 -23.37
C SER A 33 44.31 -72.58 -22.11
N ARG A 34 43.53 -72.83 -21.04
CA ARG A 34 43.93 -73.03 -19.64
C ARG A 34 45.45 -72.98 -19.34
N ALA A 35 45.88 -72.01 -18.53
CA ALA A 35 47.01 -72.17 -17.60
C ALA A 35 47.11 -70.99 -16.60
N THR A 36 46.90 -71.34 -15.33
CA THR A 36 47.78 -71.04 -14.18
C THR A 36 48.09 -69.58 -13.81
N THR A 37 47.44 -69.15 -12.73
CA THR A 37 47.85 -68.11 -11.78
C THR A 37 49.28 -68.34 -11.25
N PRO A 38 50.03 -67.27 -11.00
CA PRO A 38 50.78 -67.19 -9.75
C PRO A 38 50.49 -65.90 -8.98
N ALA A 39 50.45 -66.07 -7.65
CA ALA A 39 50.32 -65.03 -6.65
C ALA A 39 51.63 -64.22 -6.52
N LEU A 40 51.48 -62.90 -6.36
CA LEU A 40 52.42 -61.93 -5.75
C LEU A 40 51.51 -60.76 -5.31
N ALA A 41 51.10 -60.64 -4.06
CA ALA A 41 51.82 -59.99 -2.96
C ALA A 41 52.44 -58.63 -3.37
N VAL A 42 51.86 -57.53 -2.89
CA VAL A 42 52.55 -56.45 -2.14
C VAL A 42 51.64 -55.20 -1.98
N GLN A 43 51.52 -54.81 -0.70
CA GLN A 43 51.27 -53.49 -0.10
C GLN A 43 49.90 -52.80 -0.15
N ASP A 44 49.18 -53.02 0.96
CA ASP A 44 48.48 -52.00 1.73
C ASP A 44 49.28 -50.70 1.86
N VAL A 45 48.64 -49.57 1.52
CA VAL A 45 48.84 -48.29 2.19
C VAL A 45 47.45 -47.78 2.57
N ALA A 46 47.12 -47.98 3.84
CA ALA A 46 46.03 -47.31 4.52
C ALA A 46 46.36 -45.81 4.63
N ALA A 47 45.40 -44.96 4.27
CA ALA A 47 45.35 -43.59 4.73
C ALA A 47 43.97 -43.37 5.34
N ASP A 48 44.01 -43.19 6.66
CA ASP A 48 42.96 -42.69 7.53
C ASP A 48 42.20 -41.50 6.92
N SER A 49 40.87 -41.52 7.05
CA SER A 49 40.18 -40.52 7.86
C SER A 49 38.73 -40.94 8.08
N ALA A 50 38.49 -41.59 9.21
CA ALA A 50 37.16 -41.73 9.79
C ALA A 50 36.77 -40.40 10.45
N ILE A 51 35.67 -39.77 10.01
CA ILE A 51 35.01 -38.73 10.80
C ILE A 51 33.87 -39.39 11.56
N ALA A 52 34.14 -39.58 12.86
CA ALA A 52 33.22 -40.10 13.84
C ALA A 52 32.16 -39.05 14.22
N HIS A 53 30.91 -39.51 14.29
CA HIS A 53 29.89 -38.94 15.16
C HIS A 53 30.32 -39.09 16.64
N ASN A 54 30.50 -37.98 17.36
CA ASN A 54 29.77 -37.62 18.59
C ASN A 54 30.48 -36.46 19.32
N GLY A 55 29.72 -35.50 19.85
CA GLY A 55 30.28 -34.49 20.75
C GLY A 55 29.29 -33.38 21.11
N LYS A 56 28.50 -33.62 22.17
CA LYS A 56 27.85 -32.58 22.97
C LYS A 56 28.82 -31.43 23.25
N SER A 57 28.44 -30.20 22.93
CA SER A 57 28.99 -29.01 23.59
C SER A 57 27.86 -28.03 23.85
N ASP A 58 27.57 -27.83 25.14
CA ASP A 58 26.93 -26.61 25.62
C ASP A 58 27.70 -25.40 25.10
N LYS A 59 27.00 -24.52 24.37
CA LYS A 59 27.47 -23.18 24.01
C LYS A 59 26.32 -22.18 24.16
N PRO A 60 26.66 -20.94 24.55
CA PRO A 60 25.71 -19.96 25.07
C PRO A 60 24.72 -19.56 23.99
N VAL A 61 23.48 -19.32 24.41
CA VAL A 61 22.40 -18.75 23.59
C VAL A 61 22.91 -17.46 22.96
N ALA A 62 23.25 -17.51 21.68
CA ALA A 62 23.62 -16.35 20.89
C ALA A 62 22.36 -15.52 20.67
N THR A 63 22.45 -14.22 20.95
CA THR A 63 21.39 -13.25 20.66
C THR A 63 21.10 -13.20 19.14
N PRO A 64 19.85 -12.96 18.71
CA PRO A 64 19.44 -13.02 17.29
C PRO A 64 20.26 -12.16 16.34
N GLU A 65 20.90 -11.09 16.83
CA GLU A 65 21.75 -10.21 16.02
C GLU A 65 23.14 -10.79 15.70
N GLN A 66 23.61 -11.82 16.41
CA GLN A 66 24.88 -12.48 16.10
C GLN A 66 24.76 -13.59 15.05
N THR A 67 23.59 -14.21 14.91
CA THR A 67 23.35 -15.26 13.90
C THR A 67 23.24 -14.72 12.48
N ASP A 68 22.74 -13.50 12.31
CA ASP A 68 22.60 -12.87 10.98
C ASP A 68 23.96 -12.45 10.40
N ALA A 69 24.90 -12.03 11.27
CA ALA A 69 26.25 -11.65 10.85
C ALA A 69 27.11 -12.85 10.39
N ASP A 70 26.98 -14.00 11.07
CA ASP A 70 27.69 -15.23 10.70
C ASP A 70 27.13 -15.88 9.42
N LEU A 71 25.82 -15.73 9.12
CA LEU A 71 25.25 -16.18 7.85
C LEU A 71 25.75 -15.37 6.64
N ILE A 72 25.99 -14.07 6.82
CA ILE A 72 26.53 -13.20 5.77
C ILE A 72 28.00 -13.56 5.47
N ALA A 73 28.80 -13.94 6.47
CA ALA A 73 30.19 -14.35 6.29
C ALA A 73 30.35 -15.71 5.57
N ALA A 74 29.39 -16.63 5.71
CA ALA A 74 29.34 -17.87 4.94
C ALA A 74 28.80 -17.70 3.51
N SER A 75 28.35 -16.49 3.13
CA SER A 75 27.57 -16.28 1.91
C SER A 75 28.39 -16.23 0.61
N GLU A 76 29.72 -16.09 0.68
CA GLU A 76 30.60 -15.95 -0.49
C GLU A 76 30.64 -17.17 -1.42
N THR A 77 30.07 -18.32 -1.00
CA THR A 77 30.03 -19.55 -1.81
C THR A 77 28.65 -19.86 -2.41
N PHE A 78 27.62 -19.07 -2.11
CA PHE A 78 26.29 -19.32 -2.67
C PHE A 78 26.10 -18.66 -4.05
N PRO A 79 25.24 -19.25 -4.90
CA PRO A 79 24.78 -18.58 -6.12
C PRO A 79 24.19 -17.20 -5.79
N SER A 80 24.51 -16.18 -6.59
CA SER A 80 24.05 -14.79 -6.39
C SER A 80 22.55 -14.63 -6.12
N ALA A 81 21.70 -15.51 -6.67
CA ALA A 81 20.26 -15.52 -6.43
C ALA A 81 19.88 -15.87 -4.98
N VAL A 82 20.64 -16.74 -4.31
CA VAL A 82 20.41 -17.12 -2.90
C VAL A 82 20.81 -15.97 -1.99
N GLN A 83 21.90 -15.27 -2.30
CA GLN A 83 22.36 -14.08 -1.58
C GLN A 83 21.30 -12.97 -1.60
N LEU A 84 20.72 -12.68 -2.78
CA LEU A 84 19.66 -11.69 -2.93
C LEU A 84 18.36 -12.09 -2.22
N GLY A 85 18.07 -13.40 -2.14
CA GLY A 85 16.96 -13.93 -1.35
C GLY A 85 17.14 -13.66 0.15
N LEU A 86 18.35 -13.90 0.66
CA LEU A 86 18.68 -13.69 2.07
C LEU A 86 18.66 -12.20 2.46
N GLU A 87 19.22 -11.33 1.61
CA GLU A 87 19.17 -9.87 1.82
C GLU A 87 17.74 -9.33 1.84
N ASN A 88 16.88 -9.84 0.95
CA ASN A 88 15.48 -9.47 0.94
C ASN A 88 14.75 -9.92 2.21
N ASP A 89 15.00 -11.13 2.72
CA ASP A 89 14.38 -11.62 3.96
C ASP A 89 14.77 -10.75 5.18
N ILE A 90 16.04 -10.37 5.28
CA ILE A 90 16.53 -9.46 6.33
C ILE A 90 15.86 -8.10 6.22
N ALA A 91 15.76 -7.54 5.01
CA ALA A 91 15.11 -6.25 4.77
C ALA A 91 13.61 -6.30 5.14
N LEU A 92 12.91 -7.37 4.75
CA LEU A 92 11.49 -7.56 5.04
C LEU A 92 11.22 -7.72 6.52
N THR A 93 12.05 -8.50 7.22
CA THR A 93 11.98 -8.68 8.68
C THR A 93 12.17 -7.35 9.40
N LYS A 94 13.11 -6.52 8.94
CA LYS A 94 13.36 -5.19 9.49
C LYS A 94 12.16 -4.25 9.28
N ASP A 95 11.62 -4.19 8.07
CA ASP A 95 10.46 -3.35 7.75
C ASP A 95 9.23 -3.77 8.55
N VAL A 96 8.98 -5.07 8.69
CA VAL A 96 7.87 -5.57 9.51
C VAL A 96 8.05 -5.17 10.96
N LYS A 97 9.25 -5.29 11.54
CA LYS A 97 9.53 -4.86 12.92
C LYS A 97 9.23 -3.36 13.13
N VAL A 98 9.55 -2.52 12.15
CA VAL A 98 9.20 -1.08 12.17
C VAL A 98 7.69 -0.86 12.13
N HIS A 99 6.97 -1.61 11.29
CA HIS A 99 5.52 -1.50 11.17
C HIS A 99 4.77 -2.04 12.39
N VAL A 100 5.25 -3.12 13.02
CA VAL A 100 4.73 -3.62 14.31
C VAL A 100 4.82 -2.53 15.38
N GLY A 101 5.97 -1.85 15.50
CA GLY A 101 6.13 -0.77 16.48
C GLY A 101 5.16 0.40 16.25
N LYS A 102 4.85 0.75 15.00
CA LYS A 102 3.83 1.76 14.67
C LYS A 102 2.42 1.28 15.02
N LEU A 103 2.14 0.00 14.84
CA LEU A 103 0.87 -0.62 15.21
C LEU A 103 0.67 -0.61 16.73
N ASP A 104 1.71 -0.97 17.50
CA ASP A 104 1.73 -0.91 18.97
C ASP A 104 1.45 0.51 19.48
N HIS A 105 2.07 1.50 18.86
CA HIS A 105 1.83 2.90 19.18
C HIS A 105 0.36 3.30 18.93
N SER A 106 -0.19 2.87 17.79
CA SER A 106 -1.59 3.12 17.43
C SER A 106 -2.57 2.42 18.39
N ALA A 107 -2.28 1.18 18.77
CA ALA A 107 -3.05 0.43 19.77
C ALA A 107 -3.05 1.13 21.13
N ASN A 108 -1.92 1.70 21.55
CA ASN A 108 -1.81 2.48 22.79
C ASN A 108 -2.59 3.79 22.73
N ILE A 109 -2.57 4.52 21.61
CA ILE A 109 -3.39 5.73 21.42
C ILE A 109 -4.88 5.38 21.56
N ILE A 110 -5.34 4.31 20.90
CA ILE A 110 -6.73 3.87 20.97
C ILE A 110 -7.12 3.45 22.39
N LYS A 111 -6.23 2.77 23.11
CA LYS A 111 -6.43 2.43 24.52
C LYS A 111 -6.59 3.69 25.40
N ASN A 112 -5.81 4.73 25.15
CA ASN A 112 -5.94 6.02 25.86
C ASN A 112 -7.26 6.73 25.50
N ILE A 113 -7.66 6.73 24.23
CA ILE A 113 -8.94 7.31 23.78
C ILE A 113 -10.11 6.56 24.45
N ARG A 114 -10.05 5.24 24.58
CA ARG A 114 -11.03 4.45 25.35
C ARG A 114 -11.07 4.87 26.83
N SER A 115 -9.92 5.07 27.46
CA SER A 115 -9.91 5.55 28.85
C SER A 115 -10.63 6.90 28.99
N VAL A 116 -10.41 7.83 28.06
CA VAL A 116 -11.03 9.16 28.09
C VAL A 116 -12.53 9.09 27.81
N LEU A 117 -12.96 8.32 26.81
CA LEU A 117 -14.39 8.15 26.49
C LEU A 117 -15.15 7.44 27.63
N SER A 118 -14.54 6.49 28.35
CA SER A 118 -15.15 5.88 29.54
C SER A 118 -15.36 6.89 30.66
N LEU A 119 -14.37 7.76 30.92
CA LEU A 119 -14.51 8.86 31.88
C LEU A 119 -15.64 9.81 31.47
N LEU A 120 -15.71 10.15 30.18
CA LEU A 120 -16.75 11.04 29.64
C LEU A 120 -18.16 10.44 29.84
N CYS A 121 -18.33 9.15 29.52
CA CYS A 121 -19.55 8.39 29.79
C CYS A 121 -19.94 8.38 31.28
N GLU A 122 -18.99 8.20 32.19
CA GLU A 122 -19.25 8.25 33.64
C GLU A 122 -19.67 9.63 34.11
N THR A 123 -19.07 10.71 33.59
CA THR A 123 -19.48 12.09 33.90
C THR A 123 -20.88 12.41 33.39
N ILE A 124 -21.21 12.05 32.14
CA ILE A 124 -22.54 12.31 31.57
C ILE A 124 -23.62 11.52 32.33
N LYS A 125 -23.33 10.27 32.75
CA LYS A 125 -24.25 9.51 33.61
C LYS A 125 -24.51 10.15 34.98
N LYS A 126 -23.56 10.96 35.49
CA LYS A 126 -23.71 11.68 36.77
C LYS A 126 -24.48 12.99 36.64
N GLU A 127 -24.53 13.61 35.47
CA GLU A 127 -25.16 14.94 35.26
C GLU A 127 -26.68 14.91 34.97
N GLY A 128 -27.30 13.72 34.94
CA GLY A 128 -28.75 13.58 34.90
C GLY A 128 -29.37 13.40 33.50
N PRO A 129 -30.72 13.28 33.41
CA PRO A 129 -31.41 12.63 32.28
C PRO A 129 -31.47 13.43 30.97
N MET A 130 -30.81 14.59 30.85
CA MET A 130 -30.91 15.44 29.64
C MET A 130 -30.06 14.97 28.46
N GLY A 131 -29.13 14.02 28.64
CA GLY A 131 -28.14 13.66 27.62
C GLY A 131 -28.34 12.31 26.90
N ALA A 132 -29.55 11.79 26.77
CA ALA A 132 -29.78 10.45 26.19
C ALA A 132 -29.26 10.32 24.74
N ALA A 133 -29.42 11.36 23.92
CA ALA A 133 -28.94 11.37 22.53
C ALA A 133 -27.42 11.46 22.42
N GLU A 134 -26.77 12.23 23.31
CA GLU A 134 -25.30 12.31 23.36
C GLU A 134 -24.69 10.99 23.85
N LEU A 135 -25.39 10.31 24.76
CA LEU A 135 -24.95 9.00 25.27
C LEU A 135 -25.01 7.93 24.18
N ASP A 136 -26.06 7.92 23.34
CA ASP A 136 -26.15 7.03 22.17
C ASP A 136 -25.03 7.32 21.14
N ALA A 137 -24.74 8.59 20.87
CA ALA A 137 -23.67 8.98 19.95
C ALA A 137 -22.28 8.54 20.48
N ILE A 138 -22.02 8.73 21.77
CA ILE A 138 -20.78 8.28 22.41
C ILE A 138 -20.68 6.75 22.42
N GLN A 139 -21.81 6.06 22.60
CA GLN A 139 -21.84 4.59 22.61
C GLN A 139 -21.63 3.99 21.22
N SER A 140 -22.12 4.64 20.16
CA SER A 140 -21.79 4.33 18.78
C SER A 140 -20.29 4.52 18.50
N LEU A 141 -19.74 5.67 18.90
CA LEU A 141 -18.31 5.97 18.73
C LEU A 141 -17.42 5.00 19.52
N TRP A 142 -17.91 4.53 20.67
CA TRP A 142 -17.27 3.48 21.45
C TRP A 142 -17.24 2.14 20.72
N GLN A 143 -18.36 1.72 20.12
CA GLN A 143 -18.42 0.50 19.31
C GLN A 143 -17.45 0.56 18.13
N ASP A 144 -17.40 1.68 17.41
CA ASP A 144 -16.46 1.88 16.30
C ASP A 144 -15.00 1.79 16.77
N LEU A 145 -14.67 2.41 17.91
CA LEU A 145 -13.34 2.35 18.50
C LEU A 145 -12.97 0.93 18.98
N ASP A 146 -13.95 0.19 19.49
CA ASP A 146 -13.77 -1.19 19.94
C ASP A 146 -13.51 -2.12 18.75
N GLN A 147 -14.26 -1.93 17.68
CA GLN A 147 -14.07 -2.67 16.44
C GLN A 147 -12.71 -2.36 15.82
N LEU A 148 -12.29 -1.09 15.81
CA LEU A 148 -10.95 -0.69 15.36
C LEU A 148 -9.86 -1.32 16.22
N TYR A 149 -10.02 -1.31 17.55
CA TYR A 149 -9.06 -1.92 18.48
C TYR A 149 -8.92 -3.44 18.24
N HIS A 150 -10.02 -4.15 18.08
CA HIS A 150 -10.02 -5.58 17.77
C HIS A 150 -9.39 -5.86 16.40
N THR A 151 -9.63 -5.00 15.41
CA THR A 151 -9.01 -5.14 14.08
C THR A 151 -7.49 -4.93 14.16
N ILE A 152 -7.04 -3.97 14.95
CA ILE A 152 -5.61 -3.70 15.17
C ILE A 152 -4.94 -4.84 15.94
N GLN A 153 -5.57 -5.36 17.00
CA GLN A 153 -5.04 -6.55 17.68
C GLN A 153 -5.02 -7.78 16.77
N GLY A 154 -6.05 -7.97 15.94
CA GLY A 154 -6.08 -9.04 14.94
C GLY A 154 -4.94 -8.91 13.93
N ALA A 155 -4.69 -7.69 13.43
CA ALA A 155 -3.56 -7.41 12.55
C ALA A 155 -2.21 -7.63 13.26
N GLN A 156 -2.10 -7.22 14.52
CA GLN A 156 -0.90 -7.41 15.35
C GLN A 156 -0.58 -8.89 15.57
N ALA A 157 -1.60 -9.73 15.77
CA ALA A 157 -1.44 -11.16 15.92
C ALA A 157 -1.17 -11.88 14.58
N ALA A 158 -1.74 -11.39 13.48
CA ALA A 158 -1.58 -11.98 12.16
C ALA A 158 -0.23 -11.65 11.49
N LEU A 159 0.36 -10.49 11.79
CA LEU A 159 1.59 -10.04 11.14
C LEU A 159 2.80 -10.97 11.38
N PRO A 160 3.09 -11.42 12.62
CA PRO A 160 4.17 -12.38 12.86
C PRO A 160 3.96 -13.69 12.10
N ALA A 161 2.73 -14.23 12.11
CA ALA A 161 2.39 -15.46 11.39
C ALA A 161 2.53 -15.31 9.87
N LEU A 162 2.25 -14.12 9.32
CA LEU A 162 2.45 -13.83 7.90
C LEU A 162 3.95 -13.80 7.55
N VAL A 163 4.78 -13.16 8.38
CA VAL A 163 6.24 -13.13 8.19
C VAL A 163 6.83 -14.52 8.29
N GLU A 164 6.42 -15.30 9.29
CA GLU A 164 6.89 -16.68 9.45
C GLU A 164 6.50 -17.54 8.24
N LYS A 165 5.28 -17.36 7.71
CA LYS A 165 4.86 -18.04 6.48
C LYS A 165 5.61 -17.57 5.23
N GLN A 166 5.98 -16.28 5.16
CA GLN A 166 6.83 -15.77 4.07
C GLN A 166 8.25 -16.33 4.18
N LYS A 167 8.79 -16.43 5.38
CA LYS A 167 10.09 -17.04 5.67
C LYS A 167 10.08 -18.52 5.28
N ASP A 168 9.08 -19.29 5.70
CA ASP A 168 8.94 -20.70 5.32
C ASP A 168 8.87 -20.89 3.80
N ASN A 169 8.14 -20.00 3.11
CA ASN A 169 8.06 -20.02 1.65
C ASN A 169 9.40 -19.67 0.99
N LEU A 170 10.11 -18.66 1.51
CA LEU A 170 11.44 -18.28 1.03
C LEU A 170 12.46 -19.39 1.28
N ASP A 171 12.45 -20.00 2.47
CA ASP A 171 13.29 -21.15 2.81
C ASP A 171 12.99 -22.33 1.88
N LEU A 172 11.73 -22.59 1.53
CA LEU A 172 11.37 -23.63 0.58
C LEU A 172 11.88 -23.32 -0.83
N ILE A 173 11.78 -22.07 -1.28
CA ILE A 173 12.32 -21.63 -2.57
C ILE A 173 13.84 -21.75 -2.58
N VAL A 174 14.53 -21.22 -1.57
CA VAL A 174 15.99 -21.28 -1.45
C VAL A 174 16.46 -22.73 -1.41
N ASN A 175 15.84 -23.59 -0.60
CA ASN A 175 16.18 -25.01 -0.53
C ASN A 175 15.93 -25.72 -1.87
N SER A 176 14.86 -25.37 -2.59
CA SER A 176 14.59 -25.91 -3.93
C SER A 176 15.67 -25.50 -4.93
N LEU A 177 16.08 -24.23 -4.90
CA LEU A 177 17.10 -23.67 -5.80
C LEU A 177 18.48 -24.25 -5.50
N VAL A 178 18.82 -24.42 -4.21
CA VAL A 178 20.06 -25.08 -3.78
C VAL A 178 20.06 -26.56 -4.18
N THR A 179 18.92 -27.24 -4.07
CA THR A 179 18.80 -28.64 -4.48
C THR A 179 18.93 -28.79 -6.00
N GLU A 180 18.31 -27.91 -6.77
CA GLU A 180 18.43 -27.86 -8.23
C GLU A 180 19.88 -27.57 -8.65
N SER A 181 20.51 -26.54 -8.07
CA SER A 181 21.92 -26.20 -8.32
C SER A 181 22.87 -27.35 -7.97
N ARG A 182 22.58 -28.10 -6.89
CA ARG A 182 23.33 -29.31 -6.53
C ARG A 182 23.12 -30.44 -7.53
N GLN A 183 21.90 -30.64 -8.02
CA GLN A 183 21.60 -31.64 -9.05
C GLN A 183 22.32 -31.32 -10.37
N ASP A 184 22.31 -30.06 -10.78
CA ASP A 184 23.03 -29.58 -11.97
C ASP A 184 24.54 -29.78 -11.84
N SER A 185 25.10 -29.40 -10.69
CA SER A 185 26.52 -29.63 -10.38
C SER A 185 26.86 -31.12 -10.40
N GLN A 186 26.00 -31.98 -9.85
CA GLN A 186 26.18 -33.43 -9.90
C GLN A 186 26.07 -33.99 -11.32
N ALA A 187 25.13 -33.49 -12.13
CA ALA A 187 24.99 -33.88 -13.53
C ALA A 187 26.22 -33.46 -14.36
N GLN A 188 26.79 -32.30 -14.07
CA GLN A 188 28.03 -31.83 -14.69
C GLN A 188 29.22 -32.73 -14.30
N VAL A 189 29.37 -33.06 -13.01
CA VAL A 189 30.41 -33.99 -12.54
C VAL A 189 30.25 -35.37 -13.19
N ASN A 190 29.03 -35.89 -13.27
CA ASN A 190 28.75 -37.17 -13.94
C ASN A 190 29.12 -37.12 -15.43
N THR A 191 28.87 -35.99 -16.09
CA THR A 191 29.25 -35.79 -17.50
C THR A 191 30.76 -35.74 -17.67
N GLN A 192 31.48 -35.02 -16.80
CA GLN A 192 32.94 -35.00 -16.79
C GLN A 192 33.54 -36.38 -16.50
N HIS A 193 32.96 -37.13 -15.57
CA HIS A 193 33.39 -38.50 -15.27
C HIS A 193 33.21 -39.43 -16.48
N LYS A 194 32.08 -39.35 -17.18
CA LYS A 194 31.86 -40.08 -18.44
C LYS A 194 32.87 -39.69 -19.52
N GLN A 195 33.20 -38.40 -19.65
CA GLN A 195 34.23 -37.94 -20.59
C GLN A 195 35.61 -38.51 -20.23
N LEU A 196 35.98 -38.48 -18.95
CA LEU A 196 37.25 -39.03 -18.47
C LEU A 196 37.32 -40.55 -18.69
N GLN A 197 36.23 -41.27 -18.45
CA GLN A 197 36.14 -42.70 -18.72
C GLN A 197 36.25 -43.01 -20.22
N GLN A 198 35.65 -42.20 -21.09
CA GLN A 198 35.83 -42.30 -22.54
C GLN A 198 37.28 -42.06 -22.94
N GLN A 199 37.94 -41.03 -22.40
CA GLN A 199 39.35 -40.76 -22.65
C GLN A 199 40.23 -41.93 -22.18
N GLN A 200 39.97 -42.47 -20.99
CA GLN A 200 40.67 -43.64 -20.45
C GLN A 200 40.50 -44.87 -21.35
N ASN A 201 39.29 -45.12 -21.84
CA ASN A 201 39.03 -46.22 -22.79
C ASN A 201 39.79 -46.04 -24.11
N VAL A 202 39.91 -44.80 -24.62
CA VAL A 202 40.71 -44.50 -25.81
C VAL A 202 42.20 -44.79 -25.56
N ILE A 203 42.74 -44.36 -24.41
CA ILE A 203 44.14 -44.61 -24.03
C ILE A 203 44.41 -46.11 -23.92
N LEU A 204 43.52 -46.85 -23.24
CA LEU A 204 43.64 -48.31 -23.12
C LEU A 204 43.54 -48.99 -24.49
N GLY A 205 42.62 -48.55 -25.35
CA GLY A 205 42.49 -49.05 -26.72
C GLY A 205 43.75 -48.80 -27.56
N GLN A 206 44.37 -47.64 -27.45
CA GLN A 206 45.64 -47.33 -28.11
C GLN A 206 46.80 -48.19 -27.58
N GLY A 207 46.86 -48.44 -26.27
CA GLY A 207 47.84 -49.33 -25.65
C GLY A 207 47.70 -50.78 -26.13
N GLN A 208 46.47 -51.27 -26.25
CA GLN A 208 46.20 -52.60 -26.81
C GLN A 208 46.60 -52.67 -28.29
N ALA A 209 46.20 -51.68 -29.10
CA ALA A 209 46.57 -51.61 -30.51
C ALA A 209 48.10 -51.55 -30.73
N PHE A 210 48.83 -50.85 -29.86
CA PHE A 210 50.29 -50.82 -29.88
C PHE A 210 50.91 -52.18 -29.52
N THR A 211 50.34 -52.86 -28.53
CA THR A 211 50.78 -54.21 -28.12
C THR A 211 50.53 -55.22 -29.25
N ASP A 212 49.36 -55.18 -29.88
CA ASP A 212 49.02 -56.04 -31.02
C ASP A 212 49.91 -55.75 -32.23
N TYR A 213 50.20 -54.47 -32.50
CA TYR A 213 51.15 -54.07 -33.54
C TYR A 213 52.55 -54.63 -33.26
N LYS A 214 53.05 -54.49 -32.03
CA LYS A 214 54.33 -55.05 -31.62
C LYS A 214 54.35 -56.57 -31.79
N ALA A 215 53.33 -57.27 -31.31
CA ALA A 215 53.19 -58.72 -31.46
C ALA A 215 53.16 -59.18 -32.93
N ARG A 216 52.65 -58.34 -33.84
CA ARG A 216 52.67 -58.61 -35.28
C ARG A 216 54.03 -58.36 -35.94
N VAL A 217 54.74 -57.32 -35.53
CA VAL A 217 56.02 -56.89 -36.16
C VAL A 217 57.21 -57.67 -35.61
N GLU A 218 57.20 -58.05 -34.33
CA GLU A 218 58.30 -58.75 -33.68
C GLU A 218 58.68 -60.11 -34.33
N PRO A 219 57.74 -60.99 -34.74
CA PRO A 219 58.10 -62.19 -35.50
C PRO A 219 58.62 -61.88 -36.91
N GLN A 220 58.15 -60.80 -37.55
CA GLN A 220 58.66 -60.38 -38.87
C GLN A 220 60.11 -59.89 -38.77
N LEU A 221 60.47 -59.19 -37.68
CA LEU A 221 61.85 -58.80 -37.41
C LEU A 221 62.75 -60.02 -37.21
N LYS A 222 62.29 -61.02 -36.44
CA LYS A 222 63.03 -62.29 -36.25
C LYS A 222 63.17 -63.07 -37.55
N GLU A 223 62.17 -63.05 -38.43
CA GLU A 223 62.25 -63.69 -39.74
C GLU A 223 63.31 -63.02 -40.62
N ILE A 224 63.42 -61.67 -40.57
CA ILE A 224 64.48 -60.93 -41.26
C ILE A 224 65.86 -61.31 -40.72
N GLU A 225 66.03 -61.47 -39.40
CA GLU A 225 67.29 -61.94 -38.80
C GLU A 225 67.67 -63.35 -39.28
N VAL A 226 66.71 -64.29 -39.31
CA VAL A 226 66.93 -65.67 -39.79
C VAL A 226 67.24 -65.72 -41.28
N LEU A 227 66.57 -64.90 -42.10
CA LEU A 227 66.87 -64.79 -43.52
C LEU A 227 68.27 -64.24 -43.76
N ASN A 228 68.73 -63.31 -42.91
CA ASN A 228 70.09 -62.77 -42.96
C ASN A 228 71.14 -63.85 -42.61
N GLU A 229 70.90 -64.66 -41.58
CA GLU A 229 71.75 -65.83 -41.26
C GLU A 229 71.77 -66.89 -42.37
N ARG A 230 70.63 -67.14 -43.02
CA ARG A 230 70.53 -68.13 -44.10
C ARG A 230 71.27 -67.67 -45.35
N LEU A 231 71.26 -66.37 -45.64
CA LEU A 231 72.01 -65.75 -46.73
C LEU A 231 73.53 -65.84 -46.47
N ALA A 232 73.95 -65.67 -45.20
CA ALA A 232 75.34 -65.91 -44.79
C ALA A 232 75.77 -67.38 -44.97
N ARG A 233 74.92 -68.37 -44.62
CA ARG A 233 75.22 -69.81 -44.79
C ARG A 233 75.24 -70.27 -46.25
N LEU A 234 74.33 -69.78 -47.09
CA LEU A 234 74.29 -70.13 -48.52
C LEU A 234 75.49 -69.57 -49.30
N THR A 235 76.09 -68.48 -48.82
CA THR A 235 77.32 -67.93 -49.38
C THR A 235 78.54 -68.83 -49.11
N LEU A 236 78.45 -69.74 -48.12
CA LEU A 236 79.55 -70.64 -47.70
C LEU A 236 79.47 -72.04 -48.33
N ASN A 237 78.28 -72.54 -48.71
CA ASN A 237 78.10 -73.88 -49.31
C ASN A 237 78.34 -73.94 -50.84
N ARG A 238 78.55 -72.82 -51.51
CA ARG A 238 78.83 -72.79 -52.96
C ARG A 238 80.27 -73.21 -53.31
N THR A 239 81.17 -73.29 -52.35
CA THR A 239 82.60 -73.59 -52.56
C THR A 239 82.97 -75.07 -52.47
N SER A 240 82.07 -76.00 -52.09
CA SER A 240 82.40 -77.43 -51.89
C SER A 240 81.91 -78.41 -52.97
N LEU A 241 81.16 -77.97 -53.99
CA LEU A 241 80.52 -78.84 -54.99
C LEU A 241 81.25 -78.88 -56.35
N SER A 242 82.57 -78.71 -56.34
CA SER A 242 83.43 -78.80 -57.54
C SER A 242 84.41 -80.00 -57.51
N SER A 243 84.39 -80.84 -56.47
CA SER A 243 85.39 -81.90 -56.25
C SER A 243 84.93 -83.33 -56.60
N ASP A 244 83.63 -83.58 -56.73
CA ASP A 244 83.08 -84.96 -56.70
C ASP A 244 82.64 -85.48 -58.09
N LEU A 245 82.93 -84.75 -59.17
CA LEU A 245 82.53 -85.14 -60.52
C LEU A 245 83.61 -85.92 -61.30
N ASP A 246 84.84 -86.03 -60.79
CA ASP A 246 85.99 -86.62 -61.53
C ASP A 246 86.29 -88.11 -61.21
N THR A 247 85.48 -88.79 -60.40
CA THR A 247 85.83 -90.14 -59.87
C THR A 247 84.79 -91.23 -60.11
N ALA A 248 84.22 -91.32 -61.32
CA ALA A 248 83.28 -92.40 -61.64
C ALA A 248 83.37 -92.91 -63.10
N ASN A 249 84.57 -92.94 -63.67
CA ASN A 249 84.81 -93.34 -65.07
C ASN A 249 85.86 -94.46 -65.25
N ASN A 250 85.98 -95.48 -64.39
CA ASN A 250 86.99 -96.52 -64.67
C ASN A 250 86.70 -98.00 -64.34
N ASP A 251 85.64 -98.38 -63.64
CA ASP A 251 85.54 -99.77 -63.17
C ASP A 251 84.35 -100.55 -63.76
N ALA A 252 84.68 -101.42 -64.72
CA ALA A 252 84.21 -102.82 -64.85
C ALA A 252 83.92 -103.24 -66.31
N LYS A 253 85.00 -103.47 -67.07
CA LYS A 253 85.04 -104.19 -68.34
C LYS A 253 85.90 -105.44 -68.13
N ASN A 254 85.38 -106.61 -68.52
CA ASN A 254 85.99 -107.96 -68.62
C ASN A 254 85.58 -108.94 -67.49
N SER A 255 84.77 -109.98 -67.75
CA SER A 255 85.02 -111.20 -68.57
C SER A 255 86.06 -112.13 -67.94
N ALA A 256 85.96 -113.46 -67.88
CA ALA A 256 84.91 -114.44 -68.14
C ALA A 256 85.41 -115.77 -67.54
N ASP A 257 84.86 -116.18 -66.39
CA ASP A 257 85.03 -117.54 -65.81
C ASP A 257 83.66 -118.09 -65.35
N ASN A 258 82.62 -117.72 -66.09
CA ASN A 258 81.24 -118.11 -65.90
C ASN A 258 80.96 -119.36 -66.71
N HIS A 259 80.76 -120.51 -66.04
CA HIS A 259 79.57 -121.34 -66.30
C HIS A 259 79.31 -122.40 -65.22
N ASP A 260 80.33 -122.94 -64.52
CA ASP A 260 80.09 -123.95 -63.45
C ASP A 260 79.94 -123.37 -62.04
N LYS A 261 80.61 -122.25 -61.74
CA LYS A 261 80.19 -121.38 -60.63
C LYS A 261 78.85 -120.71 -60.92
N ALA A 262 78.48 -120.55 -62.20
CA ALA A 262 77.21 -119.94 -62.58
C ALA A 262 76.02 -120.86 -62.31
N GLN A 263 76.18 -122.20 -62.31
CA GLN A 263 75.10 -123.13 -62.00
C GLN A 263 74.84 -123.28 -60.49
N LYS A 264 75.90 -123.36 -59.68
CA LYS A 264 75.77 -123.35 -58.20
C LYS A 264 75.35 -121.97 -57.69
N SER A 265 75.86 -120.89 -58.30
CA SER A 265 75.31 -119.56 -58.06
C SER A 265 73.91 -119.40 -58.65
N MET A 266 73.50 -120.11 -59.71
CA MET A 266 72.10 -120.09 -60.18
C MET A 266 71.17 -120.71 -59.15
N GLN A 267 71.60 -121.79 -58.49
CA GLN A 267 70.79 -122.44 -57.46
C GLN A 267 70.77 -121.62 -56.15
N ASP A 268 71.91 -121.08 -55.73
CA ASP A 268 71.98 -120.15 -54.59
C ASP A 268 71.23 -118.84 -54.89
N THR A 269 71.24 -118.35 -56.13
CA THR A 269 70.45 -117.19 -56.55
C THR A 269 68.98 -117.52 -56.68
N LEU A 270 68.58 -118.72 -57.12
CA LEU A 270 67.17 -119.14 -57.11
C LEU A 270 66.63 -119.26 -55.68
N GLN A 271 67.41 -119.82 -54.75
CA GLN A 271 67.02 -119.91 -53.34
C GLN A 271 67.05 -118.53 -52.65
N ALA A 272 68.03 -117.68 -52.99
CA ALA A 272 68.05 -116.29 -52.55
C ALA A 272 66.90 -115.47 -53.17
N LEU A 273 66.50 -115.74 -54.41
CA LEU A 273 65.35 -115.12 -55.08
C LEU A 273 64.05 -115.61 -54.46
N GLN A 274 63.93 -116.89 -54.10
CA GLN A 274 62.78 -117.40 -53.35
C GLN A 274 62.70 -116.75 -51.96
N SER A 275 63.80 -116.72 -51.21
CA SER A 275 63.85 -116.04 -49.90
C SER A 275 63.54 -114.55 -50.03
N LYS A 276 64.00 -113.90 -51.11
CA LYS A 276 63.70 -112.51 -51.43
C LYS A 276 62.24 -112.33 -51.86
N ASN A 277 61.66 -113.28 -52.57
CA ASN A 277 60.25 -113.25 -52.98
C ASN A 277 59.31 -113.47 -51.80
N ASP A 278 59.65 -114.37 -50.88
CA ASP A 278 58.92 -114.57 -49.62
C ASP A 278 59.01 -113.33 -48.74
N ARG A 279 60.20 -112.73 -48.66
CA ARG A 279 60.42 -111.45 -47.99
C ARG A 279 59.62 -110.32 -48.64
N LEU A 280 59.63 -110.21 -49.97
CA LEU A 280 58.84 -109.22 -50.71
C LEU A 280 57.33 -109.44 -50.54
N THR A 281 56.88 -110.69 -50.46
CA THR A 281 55.48 -111.03 -50.21
C THR A 281 55.07 -110.64 -48.79
N LEU A 282 55.96 -110.84 -47.80
CA LEU A 282 55.75 -110.38 -46.43
C LEU A 282 55.77 -108.84 -46.34
N GLU A 283 56.75 -108.19 -46.96
CA GLU A 283 56.84 -106.73 -47.05
C GLU A 283 55.61 -106.13 -47.75
N TYR A 284 55.11 -106.76 -48.81
CA TYR A 284 53.86 -106.38 -49.48
C TYR A 284 52.66 -106.53 -48.53
N LYS A 285 52.55 -107.63 -47.78
CA LYS A 285 51.48 -107.81 -46.79
C LYS A 285 51.54 -106.74 -45.69
N ILE A 286 52.73 -106.44 -45.18
CA ILE A 286 52.94 -105.40 -44.15
C ILE A 286 52.59 -104.02 -44.71
N MET A 287 53.07 -103.69 -45.92
CA MET A 287 52.76 -102.42 -46.59
C MET A 287 51.28 -102.28 -46.89
N LYS A 288 50.60 -103.37 -47.29
CA LYS A 288 49.16 -103.38 -47.50
C LYS A 288 48.39 -103.13 -46.20
N GLN A 289 48.75 -103.82 -45.11
CA GLN A 289 48.17 -103.58 -43.80
C GLN A 289 48.42 -102.16 -43.29
N PHE A 290 49.61 -101.63 -43.53
CA PHE A 290 49.94 -100.24 -43.18
C PHE A 290 49.12 -99.25 -44.02
N ALA A 291 48.97 -99.49 -45.32
CA ALA A 291 48.13 -98.67 -46.20
C ALA A 291 46.66 -98.68 -45.75
N ASP A 292 46.09 -99.87 -45.49
CA ASP A 292 44.72 -100.02 -44.98
C ASP A 292 44.54 -99.31 -43.62
N GLN A 293 45.55 -99.38 -42.75
CA GLN A 293 45.53 -98.71 -41.45
C GLN A 293 45.63 -97.19 -41.58
N VAL A 294 46.46 -96.68 -42.50
CA VAL A 294 46.59 -95.24 -42.78
C VAL A 294 45.29 -94.74 -43.39
N GLU A 295 44.71 -95.43 -44.37
CA GLU A 295 43.43 -95.07 -44.99
C GLU A 295 42.28 -95.04 -43.98
N LYS A 296 42.21 -96.04 -43.09
CA LYS A 296 41.23 -96.04 -42.00
C LYS A 296 41.44 -94.85 -41.06
N LYS A 297 42.68 -94.61 -40.60
CA LYS A 297 42.99 -93.48 -39.69
C LYS A 297 42.72 -92.12 -40.32
N THR A 298 43.01 -91.93 -41.61
CA THR A 298 42.72 -90.69 -42.32
C THR A 298 41.22 -90.51 -42.48
N THR A 299 40.50 -91.56 -42.89
CA THR A 299 39.03 -91.53 -43.04
C THR A 299 38.33 -91.23 -41.72
N ASP A 300 38.68 -91.94 -40.64
CA ASP A 300 38.12 -91.70 -39.30
C ASP A 300 38.37 -90.25 -38.84
N ARG A 301 39.58 -89.72 -39.09
CA ARG A 301 39.92 -88.33 -38.76
C ARG A 301 39.13 -87.32 -39.57
N TYR A 302 38.95 -87.55 -40.88
CA TYR A 302 38.14 -86.67 -41.73
C TYR A 302 36.67 -86.73 -41.33
N GLU A 303 36.12 -87.91 -41.05
CA GLU A 303 34.76 -88.05 -40.56
C GLU A 303 34.55 -87.32 -39.23
N GLN A 304 35.47 -87.49 -38.28
CA GLN A 304 35.40 -86.78 -37.00
C GLN A 304 35.43 -85.27 -37.19
N THR A 305 36.31 -84.78 -38.07
CA THR A 305 36.43 -83.35 -38.40
C THR A 305 35.14 -82.84 -39.05
N CYS A 306 34.57 -83.59 -40.01
CA CYS A 306 33.30 -83.26 -40.65
C CYS A 306 32.14 -83.22 -39.64
N ARG A 307 32.08 -84.16 -38.69
CA ARG A 307 31.08 -84.15 -37.61
C ARG A 307 31.24 -82.94 -36.69
N SER A 308 32.46 -82.60 -36.31
CA SER A 308 32.75 -81.40 -35.50
C SER A 308 32.33 -80.13 -36.21
N ILE A 309 32.71 -79.96 -37.47
CA ILE A 309 32.35 -78.78 -38.28
C ILE A 309 30.83 -78.66 -38.44
N ARG A 310 30.10 -79.76 -38.65
CA ARG A 310 28.63 -79.73 -38.70
C ARG A 310 28.03 -79.29 -37.36
N ALA A 311 28.53 -79.84 -36.25
CA ALA A 311 28.05 -79.46 -34.92
C ALA A 311 28.28 -77.96 -34.64
N ASP A 312 29.44 -77.42 -35.03
CA ASP A 312 29.74 -75.99 -34.85
C ASP A 312 28.94 -75.11 -35.82
N LEU A 313 28.69 -75.56 -37.04
CA LEU A 313 27.79 -74.87 -37.98
C LEU A 313 26.36 -74.80 -37.43
N ASP A 314 25.85 -75.86 -36.82
CA ASP A 314 24.52 -75.87 -36.23
C ASP A 314 24.42 -74.96 -34.99
N LYS A 315 25.49 -74.90 -34.17
CA LYS A 315 25.59 -73.91 -33.08
C LYS A 315 25.59 -72.48 -33.60
N GLU A 316 26.35 -72.17 -34.66
CA GLU A 316 26.36 -70.84 -35.25
C GLU A 316 25.03 -70.46 -35.89
N LYS A 317 24.33 -71.40 -36.54
CA LYS A 317 22.96 -71.17 -37.01
C LYS A 317 22.00 -70.86 -35.87
N ALA A 318 22.14 -71.56 -34.74
CA ALA A 318 21.32 -71.27 -33.55
C ALA A 318 21.62 -69.88 -32.97
N ARG A 319 22.90 -69.49 -32.88
CA ARG A 319 23.33 -68.15 -32.46
C ARG A 319 22.81 -67.06 -33.40
N ALA A 320 22.88 -67.28 -34.71
CA ALA A 320 22.37 -66.33 -35.69
C ALA A 320 20.85 -66.13 -35.55
N LYS A 321 20.08 -67.18 -35.26
CA LYS A 321 18.64 -67.09 -34.99
C LYS A 321 18.35 -66.33 -33.69
N ASP A 322 19.09 -66.60 -32.62
CA ASP A 322 18.94 -65.88 -31.35
C ASP A 322 19.25 -64.37 -31.51
N LEU A 323 20.30 -64.04 -32.27
CA LEU A 323 20.64 -62.66 -32.61
C LEU A 323 19.55 -61.99 -33.46
N ASP A 324 18.98 -62.67 -34.44
CA ASP A 324 17.86 -62.12 -35.25
C ASP A 324 16.63 -61.81 -34.39
N ILE A 325 16.30 -62.69 -33.43
CA ILE A 325 15.21 -62.46 -32.46
C ILE A 325 15.52 -61.23 -31.59
N LYS A 326 16.74 -61.11 -31.07
CA LYS A 326 17.16 -59.94 -30.28
C LYS A 326 17.13 -58.64 -31.09
N VAL A 327 17.57 -58.66 -32.34
CA VAL A 327 17.51 -57.50 -33.24
C VAL A 327 16.07 -57.08 -33.49
N LYS A 328 15.15 -58.03 -33.72
CA LYS A 328 13.72 -57.74 -33.87
C LYS A 328 13.11 -57.14 -32.60
N ALA A 329 13.46 -57.68 -31.42
CA ALA A 329 13.01 -57.13 -30.15
C ALA A 329 13.53 -55.70 -29.92
N LEU A 330 14.82 -55.45 -30.18
CA LEU A 330 15.41 -54.11 -30.08
C LEU A 330 14.74 -53.09 -31.01
N ARG A 331 14.45 -53.48 -32.25
CA ARG A 331 13.73 -52.61 -33.20
C ARG A 331 12.30 -52.29 -32.75
N ALA A 332 11.60 -53.24 -32.14
CA ALA A 332 10.29 -52.99 -31.56
C ALA A 332 10.39 -51.99 -30.39
N THR A 333 11.36 -52.18 -29.48
CA THR A 333 11.57 -51.24 -28.37
C THR A 333 11.98 -49.84 -28.84
N GLU A 334 12.79 -49.73 -29.89
CA GLU A 334 13.17 -48.46 -30.50
C GLU A 334 11.95 -47.74 -31.10
N HIS A 335 11.07 -48.47 -31.77
CA HIS A 335 9.82 -47.93 -32.29
C HIS A 335 8.91 -47.41 -31.16
N ASP A 336 8.73 -48.19 -30.10
CA ASP A 336 7.92 -47.78 -28.94
C ASP A 336 8.51 -46.54 -28.26
N GLN A 337 9.84 -46.48 -28.09
CA GLN A 337 10.52 -45.31 -27.54
C GLN A 337 10.35 -44.08 -28.43
N LYS A 338 10.44 -44.24 -29.76
CA LYS A 338 10.23 -43.13 -30.71
C LYS A 338 8.80 -42.59 -30.63
N THR A 339 7.78 -43.46 -30.59
CA THR A 339 6.39 -43.02 -30.46
C THR A 339 6.11 -42.35 -29.11
N ALA A 340 6.73 -42.83 -28.02
CA ALA A 340 6.65 -42.18 -26.72
C ALA A 340 7.31 -40.78 -26.74
N HIS A 341 8.46 -40.66 -27.39
CA HIS A 341 9.14 -39.37 -27.56
C HIS A 341 8.29 -38.38 -28.38
N GLU A 342 7.67 -38.82 -29.48
CA GLU A 342 6.76 -38.00 -30.29
C GLU A 342 5.55 -37.51 -29.46
N LYS A 343 4.97 -38.37 -28.61
CA LYS A 343 3.90 -37.97 -27.68
C LYS A 343 4.36 -36.91 -26.68
N LEU A 344 5.52 -37.10 -26.05
CA LEU A 344 6.09 -36.13 -25.11
C LEU A 344 6.37 -34.78 -25.79
N MET A 345 6.83 -34.79 -27.05
CA MET A 345 7.04 -33.55 -27.82
C MET A 345 5.73 -32.80 -28.09
N VAL A 346 4.64 -33.51 -28.38
CA VAL A 346 3.30 -32.91 -28.54
C VAL A 346 2.79 -32.33 -27.21
N GLU A 347 2.95 -33.06 -26.10
CA GLU A 347 2.57 -32.58 -24.76
C GLU A 347 3.38 -31.35 -24.34
N LEU A 348 4.69 -31.34 -24.63
CA LEU A 348 5.56 -30.19 -24.37
C LEU A 348 5.12 -28.96 -25.17
N ALA A 349 4.76 -29.13 -26.45
CA ALA A 349 4.24 -28.05 -27.28
C ALA A 349 2.91 -27.49 -26.73
N ALA A 350 1.99 -28.37 -26.34
CA ALA A 350 0.72 -27.97 -25.73
C ALA A 350 0.91 -27.25 -24.38
N ALA A 351 1.85 -27.70 -23.56
CA ALA A 351 2.19 -27.03 -22.30
C ALA A 351 2.77 -25.63 -22.54
N LYS A 352 3.67 -25.49 -23.54
CA LYS A 352 4.23 -24.20 -23.94
C LYS A 352 3.15 -23.22 -24.40
N ASP A 353 2.22 -23.66 -25.24
CA ASP A 353 1.09 -22.84 -25.71
C ASP A 353 0.18 -22.43 -24.55
N LYS A 354 -0.06 -23.33 -23.57
CA LYS A 354 -0.83 -23.01 -22.37
C LYS A 354 -0.16 -21.92 -21.54
N TYR A 355 1.14 -22.03 -21.28
CA TYR A 355 1.87 -21.00 -20.51
C TYR A 355 1.93 -19.67 -21.25
N GLN A 356 2.06 -19.68 -22.58
CA GLN A 356 2.02 -18.45 -23.39
C GLN A 356 0.65 -17.77 -23.28
N LYS A 357 -0.45 -18.53 -23.35
CA LYS A 357 -1.81 -18.00 -23.14
C LYS A 357 -1.98 -17.42 -21.73
N GLN A 358 -1.59 -18.17 -20.70
CA GLN A 358 -1.65 -17.69 -19.31
C GLN A 358 -0.85 -16.41 -19.11
N SER A 359 0.36 -16.32 -19.68
CA SER A 359 1.17 -15.11 -19.63
C SER A 359 0.46 -13.91 -20.27
N SER A 360 -0.24 -14.11 -21.39
CA SER A 360 -1.01 -13.05 -22.04
C SER A 360 -2.24 -12.62 -21.24
N GLU A 361 -2.93 -13.57 -20.60
CA GLU A 361 -4.07 -13.30 -19.71
C GLU A 361 -3.63 -12.50 -18.48
N TYR A 362 -2.52 -12.88 -17.84
CA TYR A 362 -1.96 -12.13 -16.71
C TYR A 362 -1.54 -10.71 -17.11
N ALA A 363 -0.92 -10.53 -18.28
CA ALA A 363 -0.60 -9.21 -18.79
C ALA A 363 -1.87 -8.35 -18.98
N GLN A 364 -2.95 -8.94 -19.50
CA GLN A 364 -4.22 -8.23 -19.68
C GLN A 364 -4.86 -7.86 -18.33
N VAL A 365 -4.87 -8.78 -17.36
CA VAL A 365 -5.37 -8.53 -16.00
C VAL A 365 -4.58 -7.41 -15.34
N PHE A 366 -3.26 -7.38 -15.51
CA PHE A 366 -2.40 -6.31 -15.00
C PHE A 366 -2.73 -4.94 -15.61
N ILE A 367 -2.93 -4.87 -16.94
CA ILE A 367 -3.35 -3.64 -17.62
C ILE A 367 -4.71 -3.18 -17.07
N ASN A 368 -5.69 -4.07 -16.97
CA ASN A 368 -7.01 -3.75 -16.44
C ASN A 368 -6.95 -3.28 -14.97
N SER A 369 -6.10 -3.90 -14.14
CA SER A 369 -5.87 -3.48 -12.76
C SER A 369 -5.24 -2.08 -12.69
N SER A 370 -4.28 -1.78 -13.56
CA SER A 370 -3.68 -0.45 -13.66
C SER A 370 -4.72 0.62 -14.06
N GLU A 371 -5.58 0.32 -15.03
CA GLU A 371 -6.66 1.23 -15.45
C GLU A 371 -7.69 1.48 -14.36
N THR A 372 -8.12 0.43 -13.65
CA THR A 372 -9.05 0.57 -12.52
C THR A 372 -8.45 1.39 -11.38
N ASN A 373 -7.16 1.21 -11.08
CA ASN A 373 -6.44 2.04 -10.11
C ASN A 373 -6.36 3.51 -10.54
N LYS A 374 -6.12 3.80 -11.83
CA LYS A 374 -6.18 5.17 -12.36
C LYS A 374 -7.56 5.80 -12.20
N ARG A 375 -8.63 5.04 -12.49
CA ARG A 375 -10.02 5.50 -12.29
C ARG A 375 -10.32 5.77 -10.82
N LEU A 376 -9.88 4.90 -9.92
CA LEU A 376 -10.04 5.09 -8.47
C LEU A 376 -9.32 6.36 -7.99
N ALA A 377 -8.09 6.59 -8.46
CA ALA A 377 -7.35 7.80 -8.14
C ALA A 377 -8.06 9.08 -8.63
N ALA A 378 -8.65 9.05 -9.83
CA ALA A 378 -9.45 10.16 -10.36
C ALA A 378 -10.70 10.42 -9.50
N LEU A 379 -11.49 9.38 -9.20
CA LEU A 379 -12.69 9.49 -8.34
C LEU A 379 -12.34 9.99 -6.93
N LYS A 380 -11.19 9.58 -6.38
CA LYS A 380 -10.70 10.09 -5.09
C LYS A 380 -10.38 11.59 -5.15
N GLY A 381 -9.87 12.06 -6.29
CA GLY A 381 -9.70 13.48 -6.58
C GLY A 381 -11.04 14.22 -6.61
N GLU A 382 -12.01 13.72 -7.37
CA GLU A 382 -13.36 14.31 -7.46
C GLU A 382 -14.06 14.39 -6.09
N ILE A 383 -13.97 13.35 -5.27
CA ILE A 383 -14.52 13.36 -3.89
C ILE A 383 -13.85 14.45 -3.04
N LYS A 384 -12.53 14.66 -3.19
CA LYS A 384 -11.81 15.70 -2.45
C LYS A 384 -12.30 17.10 -2.87
N ASP A 385 -12.48 17.31 -4.16
CA ASP A 385 -12.95 18.60 -4.70
C ASP A 385 -14.40 18.87 -4.30
N LEU A 386 -15.28 17.87 -4.36
CA LEU A 386 -16.66 17.98 -3.88
C LEU A 386 -16.74 18.28 -2.38
N ARG A 387 -15.88 17.66 -1.56
CA ARG A 387 -15.80 17.97 -0.12
C ARG A 387 -15.37 19.41 0.13
N LYS A 388 -14.43 19.91 -0.66
CA LYS A 388 -13.99 21.31 -0.60
C LYS A 388 -15.14 22.27 -0.96
N GLN A 389 -15.83 22.01 -2.07
CA GLN A 389 -16.99 22.79 -2.49
C GLN A 389 -18.11 22.78 -1.43
N ASN A 390 -18.37 21.64 -0.80
CA ASN A 390 -19.37 21.53 0.26
C ASN A 390 -18.97 22.33 1.51
N ALA A 391 -17.69 22.31 1.91
CA ALA A 391 -17.20 23.13 3.01
C ALA A 391 -17.33 24.64 2.72
N GLU A 392 -17.05 25.07 1.49
CA GLU A 392 -17.23 26.47 1.04
C GLU A 392 -18.72 26.87 1.08
N LEU A 393 -19.62 26.01 0.60
CA LEU A 393 -21.07 26.26 0.68
C LEU A 393 -21.58 26.35 2.12
N LEU A 394 -21.13 25.46 3.01
CA LEU A 394 -21.50 25.51 4.43
C LEU A 394 -21.03 26.82 5.09
N TYR A 395 -19.83 27.29 4.74
CA TYR A 395 -19.33 28.59 5.19
C TYR A 395 -20.19 29.75 4.70
N GLU A 396 -20.57 29.78 3.42
CA GLU A 396 -21.46 30.81 2.87
C GLU A 396 -22.85 30.78 3.51
N VAL A 397 -23.40 29.57 3.77
CA VAL A 397 -24.68 29.43 4.49
C VAL A 397 -24.58 29.98 5.92
N ALA A 398 -23.48 29.72 6.63
CA ALA A 398 -23.27 30.26 7.98
C ALA A 398 -23.19 31.80 7.96
N LYS A 399 -22.49 32.37 6.97
CA LYS A 399 -22.40 33.82 6.78
C LYS A 399 -23.78 34.45 6.49
N LEU A 400 -24.56 33.84 5.59
CA LEU A 400 -25.92 34.29 5.29
C LEU A 400 -26.83 34.23 6.53
N ARG A 401 -26.73 33.17 7.34
CA ARG A 401 -27.47 33.08 8.61
C ARG A 401 -27.12 34.21 9.57
N GLN A 402 -25.84 34.57 9.67
CA GLN A 402 -25.43 35.70 10.49
C GLN A 402 -26.01 37.02 9.98
N THR A 403 -25.98 37.24 8.66
CA THR A 403 -26.58 38.43 8.06
C THR A 403 -28.08 38.53 8.33
N ILE A 404 -28.81 37.40 8.29
CA ILE A 404 -30.25 37.37 8.65
C ILE A 404 -30.47 37.76 10.12
N LEU A 405 -29.63 37.25 11.04
CA LEU A 405 -29.73 37.62 12.46
C LEU A 405 -29.49 39.12 12.66
N ASP A 406 -28.47 39.68 12.00
CA ASP A 406 -28.15 41.10 12.10
C ASP A 406 -29.32 41.96 11.55
N ILE A 407 -29.90 41.59 10.40
CA ILE A 407 -31.07 42.26 9.82
C ILE A 407 -32.28 42.17 10.76
N ASN A 408 -32.55 41.01 11.37
CA ASN A 408 -33.65 40.86 12.32
C ASN A 408 -33.44 41.72 13.58
N GLY A 409 -32.19 41.87 14.03
CA GLY A 409 -31.83 42.80 15.10
C GLY A 409 -32.14 44.25 14.73
N GLN A 410 -31.75 44.67 13.52
CA GLN A 410 -32.08 46.01 13.00
C GLN A 410 -33.58 46.23 12.87
N LEU A 411 -34.33 45.24 12.37
CA LEU A 411 -35.79 45.30 12.27
C LEU A 411 -36.44 45.49 13.64
N SER A 412 -35.99 44.74 14.65
CA SER A 412 -36.50 44.84 16.02
C SER A 412 -36.22 46.23 16.62
N ALA A 413 -35.03 46.79 16.38
CA ALA A 413 -34.68 48.14 16.82
C ALA A 413 -35.56 49.21 16.16
N LEU A 414 -35.76 49.14 14.83
CA LEU A 414 -36.65 50.04 14.10
C LEU A 414 -38.10 49.92 14.57
N GLN A 415 -38.55 48.72 14.92
CA GLN A 415 -39.90 48.51 15.44
C GLN A 415 -40.07 49.14 16.83
N ALA A 416 -39.05 49.10 17.69
CA ALA A 416 -39.04 49.78 18.98
C ALA A 416 -39.03 51.32 18.82
N GLU A 417 -38.21 51.84 17.90
CA GLU A 417 -38.16 53.28 17.58
C GLU A 417 -39.53 53.76 17.06
N ARG A 418 -40.15 52.99 16.17
CA ARG A 418 -41.51 53.27 15.65
C ARG A 418 -42.56 53.31 16.75
N ASN A 419 -42.50 52.41 17.73
CA ASN A 419 -43.43 52.41 18.85
C ASN A 419 -43.21 53.62 19.78
N THR A 420 -41.95 53.96 20.06
CA THR A 420 -41.58 55.15 20.84
C THR A 420 -42.11 56.42 20.17
N ALA A 421 -41.89 56.57 18.86
CA ALA A 421 -42.41 57.70 18.09
C ALA A 421 -43.95 57.74 18.10
N PHE A 422 -44.63 56.59 18.11
CA PHE A 422 -46.09 56.53 18.21
C PHE A 422 -46.60 56.99 19.58
N GLU A 423 -45.92 56.61 20.65
CA GLU A 423 -46.21 57.08 22.01
C GLU A 423 -45.99 58.59 22.14
N GLU A 424 -44.88 59.12 21.61
CA GLU A 424 -44.62 60.57 21.56
C GLU A 424 -45.73 61.31 20.79
N VAL A 425 -46.16 60.80 19.63
CA VAL A 425 -47.27 61.38 18.86
C VAL A 425 -48.57 61.36 19.68
N SER A 426 -48.84 60.30 20.43
CA SER A 426 -50.02 60.22 21.30
C SER A 426 -49.96 61.27 22.41
N GLN A 427 -48.81 61.44 23.06
CA GLN A 427 -48.60 62.47 24.09
C GLN A 427 -48.75 63.88 23.52
N PHE A 428 -48.20 64.16 22.34
CA PHE A 428 -48.39 65.45 21.68
C PHE A 428 -49.84 65.72 21.34
N LYS A 429 -50.60 64.69 20.95
CA LYS A 429 -52.03 64.81 20.68
C LYS A 429 -52.80 65.16 21.95
N GLU A 430 -52.56 64.48 23.06
CA GLU A 430 -53.17 64.80 24.36
C GLU A 430 -52.81 66.22 24.82
N MET A 431 -51.56 66.63 24.65
CA MET A 431 -51.11 67.99 24.97
C MET A 431 -51.82 69.05 24.12
N LEU A 432 -52.02 68.79 22.83
CA LEU A 432 -52.79 69.65 21.94
C LEU A 432 -54.25 69.75 22.35
N GLU A 433 -54.89 68.64 22.74
CA GLU A 433 -56.27 68.64 23.25
C GLU A 433 -56.38 69.44 24.55
N MET A 434 -55.44 69.29 25.48
CA MET A 434 -55.38 70.11 26.70
C MET A 434 -55.19 71.61 26.39
N LEU A 435 -54.25 71.96 25.50
CA LEU A 435 -54.05 73.35 25.07
C LEU A 435 -55.31 73.91 24.39
N GLY A 436 -56.00 73.11 23.58
CA GLY A 436 -57.27 73.48 22.95
C GLY A 436 -58.34 73.80 24.00
N ALA A 437 -58.52 72.91 24.98
CA ALA A 437 -59.47 73.14 26.08
C ALA A 437 -59.09 74.38 26.92
N GLN A 438 -57.79 74.62 27.14
CA GLN A 438 -57.32 75.81 27.82
C GLN A 438 -57.58 77.08 27.00
N ALA A 439 -57.39 77.05 25.68
CA ALA A 439 -57.69 78.16 24.79
C ALA A 439 -59.19 78.49 24.81
N GLU A 440 -60.07 77.47 24.72
CA GLU A 440 -61.52 77.68 24.84
C GLU A 440 -61.91 78.27 26.19
N LYS A 441 -61.26 77.84 27.29
CA LYS A 441 -61.51 78.42 28.62
C LYS A 441 -61.11 79.89 28.65
N LEU A 442 -59.91 80.23 28.17
CA LEU A 442 -59.46 81.62 28.09
C LEU A 442 -60.37 82.48 27.22
N GLU A 443 -60.93 81.92 26.14
CA GLU A 443 -61.90 82.62 25.28
C GLU A 443 -63.22 82.90 26.01
N ARG A 444 -63.72 81.95 26.83
CA ARG A 444 -64.89 82.16 27.71
C ARG A 444 -64.59 83.22 28.77
N ASP A 445 -63.47 83.09 29.47
CA ASP A 445 -63.04 84.03 30.52
C ASP A 445 -62.90 85.45 29.92
N ASN A 446 -62.35 85.58 28.71
CA ASN A 446 -62.22 86.87 28.03
C ASN A 446 -63.59 87.44 27.60
N SER A 447 -64.52 86.60 27.14
CA SER A 447 -65.89 87.02 26.82
C SER A 447 -66.66 87.50 28.06
N GLU A 448 -66.46 86.83 29.20
CA GLU A 448 -67.03 87.23 30.50
C GLU A 448 -66.43 88.56 30.96
N LEU A 449 -65.11 88.73 30.86
CA LEU A 449 -64.44 90.00 31.14
C LEU A 449 -64.91 91.13 30.21
N GLU A 450 -65.17 90.86 28.93
CA GLU A 450 -65.73 91.84 28.00
C GLU A 450 -67.16 92.23 28.39
N MET A 451 -67.99 91.28 28.81
CA MET A 451 -69.32 91.56 29.37
C MET A 451 -69.23 92.42 30.65
N ASP A 452 -68.38 92.03 31.60
CA ASP A 452 -68.14 92.78 32.84
C ASP A 452 -67.65 94.20 32.55
N ASN A 453 -66.75 94.36 31.58
CA ASN A 453 -66.25 95.67 31.16
C ASN A 453 -67.37 96.51 30.53
N ASN A 454 -68.20 95.93 29.67
CA ASN A 454 -69.37 96.61 29.11
C ASN A 454 -70.36 97.05 30.20
N ASP A 455 -70.60 96.21 31.20
CA ASP A 455 -71.43 96.53 32.37
C ASP A 455 -70.82 97.66 33.21
N LEU A 456 -69.50 97.64 33.41
CA LEU A 456 -68.77 98.71 34.10
C LEU A 456 -68.80 100.01 33.31
N VAL A 457 -68.62 99.98 31.99
CA VAL A 457 -68.74 101.16 31.12
C VAL A 457 -70.16 101.72 31.16
N ALA A 458 -71.19 100.87 31.16
CA ALA A 458 -72.58 101.30 31.31
C ALA A 458 -72.83 101.94 32.68
N LYS A 459 -72.30 101.34 33.76
CA LYS A 459 -72.32 101.91 35.12
C LYS A 459 -71.58 103.25 35.17
N LEU A 460 -70.40 103.36 34.56
CA LEU A 460 -69.61 104.58 34.48
C LEU A 460 -70.36 105.68 33.73
N LYS A 461 -71.00 105.35 32.60
CA LYS A 461 -71.86 106.27 31.85
C LYS A 461 -73.04 106.76 32.68
N LYS A 462 -73.62 105.89 33.50
CA LYS A 462 -74.69 106.28 34.45
C LYS A 462 -74.16 107.19 35.54
N VAL A 463 -72.97 106.91 36.08
CA VAL A 463 -72.30 107.78 37.07
C VAL A 463 -71.92 109.12 36.46
N SER A 464 -71.42 109.17 35.22
CA SER A 464 -71.09 110.43 34.55
C SER A 464 -72.34 111.24 34.22
N GLN A 465 -73.46 110.60 33.88
CA GLN A 465 -74.76 111.26 33.79
C GLN A 465 -75.21 111.82 35.14
N VAL A 466 -75.08 111.05 36.23
CA VAL A 466 -75.38 111.53 37.59
C VAL A 466 -74.44 112.68 37.97
N SER A 467 -73.16 112.63 37.57
CA SER A 467 -72.18 113.69 37.78
C SER A 467 -72.52 114.93 36.99
N ALA A 468 -72.95 114.81 35.73
CA ALA A 468 -73.40 115.94 34.91
C ALA A 468 -74.68 116.57 35.49
N ILE A 469 -75.62 115.76 35.99
CA ILE A 469 -76.79 116.24 36.74
C ILE A 469 -76.33 116.97 38.00
N ALA A 470 -75.37 116.42 38.75
CA ALA A 470 -74.82 117.06 39.94
C ALA A 470 -74.04 118.34 39.62
N GLU A 471 -73.35 118.42 38.48
CA GLU A 471 -72.67 119.62 37.99
C GLU A 471 -73.67 120.68 37.51
N ASP A 472 -74.75 120.29 36.84
CA ASP A 472 -75.86 121.18 36.46
C ASP A 472 -76.62 121.66 37.70
N GLU A 473 -76.84 120.80 38.68
CA GLU A 473 -77.38 121.15 40.00
C GLU A 473 -76.41 122.07 40.75
N ALA A 474 -75.10 121.83 40.70
CA ALA A 474 -74.09 122.70 41.27
C ALA A 474 -74.02 124.04 40.54
N ALA A 475 -74.22 124.09 39.22
CA ALA A 475 -74.31 125.30 38.42
C ALA A 475 -75.62 126.06 38.69
N MET A 476 -76.73 125.36 38.92
CA MET A 476 -77.99 125.93 39.41
C MET A 476 -77.85 126.44 40.84
N LEU A 477 -77.13 125.74 41.71
CA LEU A 477 -76.77 126.19 43.05
C LEU A 477 -75.84 127.41 42.98
N LYS A 478 -74.90 127.44 42.03
CA LYS A 478 -74.02 128.60 41.81
C LYS A 478 -74.77 129.78 41.21
N ARG A 479 -75.77 129.56 40.35
CA ARG A 479 -76.69 130.60 39.85
C ARG A 479 -77.59 131.10 40.97
N THR A 480 -78.16 130.23 41.81
CA THR A 480 -78.96 130.65 42.96
C THR A 480 -78.11 131.34 44.01
N VAL A 481 -76.87 130.90 44.28
CA VAL A 481 -75.90 131.63 45.10
C VAL A 481 -75.56 132.99 44.49
N LYS A 482 -75.38 133.09 43.16
CA LYS A 482 -75.18 134.38 42.48
C LYS A 482 -76.43 135.28 42.52
N THR A 483 -77.63 134.69 42.46
CA THR A 483 -78.91 135.41 42.58
C THR A 483 -79.15 135.86 44.03
N LEU A 484 -78.63 135.11 45.01
CA LEU A 484 -78.60 135.44 46.43
C LEU A 484 -77.47 136.43 46.79
N GLU A 485 -76.37 136.46 46.03
CA GLU A 485 -75.30 137.47 46.15
C GLU A 485 -75.71 138.82 45.54
N GLU A 486 -76.58 138.83 44.51
CA GLU A 486 -77.13 140.05 43.90
C GLU A 486 -78.40 140.57 44.62
N GLN A 487 -78.97 139.78 45.54
CA GLN A 487 -80.06 140.22 46.40
C GLN A 487 -79.64 140.16 47.88
N LYS A 488 -79.35 141.36 48.39
CA LYS A 488 -79.67 141.80 49.76
C LYS A 488 -78.55 141.64 50.79
N GLY A 489 -77.67 142.65 50.81
CA GLY A 489 -77.44 143.39 52.05
C GLY A 489 -78.72 144.15 52.41
N GLY A 490 -79.42 143.70 53.47
CA GLY A 490 -80.61 144.37 53.99
C GLY A 490 -81.53 143.49 54.85
N ASN A 491 -81.11 143.35 56.12
CA ASN A 491 -81.86 142.93 57.32
C ASN A 491 -82.27 141.46 57.53
N ALA A 492 -81.53 140.85 58.47
CA ALA A 492 -81.96 140.34 59.79
C ALA A 492 -83.20 139.43 59.90
N GLY A 493 -82.98 138.24 60.49
CA GLY A 493 -83.94 137.56 61.35
C GLY A 493 -84.14 136.06 61.08
N ASP A 494 -83.51 135.23 61.92
CA ASP A 494 -83.87 133.88 62.42
C ASP A 494 -84.56 132.87 61.49
N GLY A 495 -84.11 131.62 61.35
CA GLY A 495 -83.55 130.74 62.38
C GLY A 495 -84.54 129.61 62.69
N ALA A 496 -84.50 128.51 61.92
CA ALA A 496 -85.10 127.24 62.34
C ALA A 496 -84.54 126.02 61.60
N SER A 497 -84.01 125.09 62.42
CA SER A 497 -84.01 123.63 62.20
C SER A 497 -82.75 122.97 61.63
N LEU A 498 -81.62 123.19 62.31
CA LEU A 498 -80.94 122.27 63.26
C LEU A 498 -81.28 120.74 63.29
N LYS A 499 -81.68 120.12 62.17
CA LYS A 499 -81.81 118.65 62.02
C LYS A 499 -80.95 118.04 60.91
N LYS A 500 -80.29 118.87 60.09
CA LYS A 500 -79.36 118.42 59.03
C LYS A 500 -77.89 118.32 59.46
N LEU A 501 -77.51 118.96 60.57
CA LEU A 501 -76.11 118.97 61.02
C LEU A 501 -75.68 117.63 61.66
N LYS A 502 -76.53 117.01 62.49
CA LYS A 502 -76.25 115.68 63.08
C LYS A 502 -76.21 114.54 62.05
N THR A 503 -76.96 114.66 60.96
CA THR A 503 -76.97 113.67 59.87
C THR A 503 -75.76 113.82 58.93
N LEU A 504 -75.17 115.02 58.88
CA LEU A 504 -73.91 115.27 58.18
C LEU A 504 -72.70 114.85 59.02
N GLU A 505 -72.75 115.04 60.34
CA GLU A 505 -71.71 114.60 61.28
C GLU A 505 -71.61 113.06 61.33
N ALA A 506 -72.75 112.35 61.35
CA ALA A 506 -72.77 110.89 61.24
C ALA A 506 -72.29 110.36 59.88
N LYS A 507 -72.51 111.11 58.79
CA LYS A 507 -71.98 110.76 57.46
C LYS A 507 -70.50 111.10 57.31
N LEU A 508 -70.00 112.11 58.02
CA LEU A 508 -68.59 112.47 58.05
C LEU A 508 -67.79 111.41 58.83
N GLN A 509 -68.29 110.99 60.01
CA GLN A 509 -67.70 109.86 60.75
C GLN A 509 -67.76 108.54 59.98
N ALA A 510 -68.87 108.24 59.29
CA ALA A 510 -68.94 107.04 58.44
C ALA A 510 -67.99 107.11 57.24
N CYS A 511 -67.75 108.30 56.67
CA CYS A 511 -66.73 108.50 55.64
C CYS A 511 -65.32 108.34 56.21
N GLU A 512 -65.01 108.90 57.38
CA GLU A 512 -63.70 108.77 58.05
C GLU A 512 -63.40 107.31 58.47
N GLU A 513 -64.40 106.57 58.93
CA GLU A 513 -64.32 105.12 59.17
C GLU A 513 -64.11 104.34 57.86
N TYR A 514 -64.72 104.78 56.76
CA TYR A 514 -64.51 104.17 55.45
C TYR A 514 -63.11 104.48 54.89
N THR A 515 -62.57 105.70 55.08
CA THR A 515 -61.20 106.04 54.68
C THR A 515 -60.16 105.29 55.50
N THR A 516 -60.35 105.19 56.82
CA THR A 516 -59.44 104.43 57.69
C THR A 516 -59.46 102.94 57.39
N LYS A 517 -60.64 102.39 57.03
CA LYS A 517 -60.74 101.00 56.53
C LYS A 517 -60.02 100.82 55.20
N LEU A 518 -60.16 101.75 54.26
CA LEU A 518 -59.43 101.73 52.98
C LEU A 518 -57.91 101.86 53.18
N GLU A 519 -57.46 102.67 54.14
CA GLU A 519 -56.05 102.78 54.50
C GLU A 519 -55.51 101.51 55.16
N GLN A 520 -56.31 100.83 55.99
CA GLN A 520 -55.99 99.50 56.53
C GLN A 520 -55.92 98.45 55.44
N ASP A 521 -56.89 98.42 54.52
CA ASP A 521 -56.89 97.48 53.41
C ASP A 521 -55.68 97.73 52.48
N MET A 522 -55.36 98.99 52.17
CA MET A 522 -54.15 99.37 51.42
C MET A 522 -52.86 98.91 52.11
N LYS A 523 -52.75 99.06 53.43
CA LYS A 523 -51.61 98.51 54.19
C LYS A 523 -51.59 96.98 54.14
N GLY A 524 -52.73 96.32 54.28
CA GLY A 524 -52.85 94.87 54.14
C GLY A 524 -52.40 94.38 52.76
N TRP A 525 -52.77 95.09 51.68
CA TRP A 525 -52.30 94.80 50.32
C TRP A 525 -50.80 95.05 50.13
N GLN A 526 -50.24 96.09 50.75
CA GLN A 526 -48.79 96.33 50.73
C GLN A 526 -48.01 95.27 51.51
N GLU A 527 -48.52 94.82 52.66
CA GLU A 527 -47.93 93.73 53.45
C GLU A 527 -48.02 92.39 52.72
N LEU A 528 -49.16 92.10 52.08
CA LEU A 528 -49.32 90.89 51.27
C LEU A 528 -48.39 90.92 50.04
N GLY A 529 -48.23 92.08 49.40
CA GLY A 529 -47.32 92.28 48.28
C GLY A 529 -45.85 92.11 48.68
N THR A 530 -45.45 92.61 49.85
CA THR A 530 -44.08 92.44 50.36
C THR A 530 -43.80 91.01 50.83
N ARG A 531 -44.80 90.35 51.43
CA ARG A 531 -44.69 88.95 51.86
C ARG A 531 -44.61 87.97 50.68
N SER A 532 -45.48 88.12 49.69
CA SER A 532 -45.44 87.30 48.47
C SER A 532 -44.14 87.50 47.68
N TYR A 533 -43.62 88.73 47.59
CA TYR A 533 -42.35 89.00 46.93
C TYR A 533 -41.14 88.39 47.66
N THR A 534 -41.14 88.40 49.00
CA THR A 534 -40.08 87.79 49.80
C THR A 534 -40.10 86.26 49.73
N GLU A 535 -41.29 85.64 49.74
CA GLU A 535 -41.45 84.20 49.53
C GLU A 535 -41.03 83.77 48.13
N TYR A 536 -41.42 84.51 47.08
CA TYR A 536 -40.98 84.25 45.71
C TYR A 536 -39.46 84.36 45.56
N LYS A 537 -38.84 85.36 46.20
CA LYS A 537 -37.38 85.52 46.20
C LYS A 537 -36.67 84.34 46.87
N ALA A 538 -37.17 83.87 48.01
CA ALA A 538 -36.63 82.69 48.70
C ALA A 538 -36.76 81.42 47.83
N PHE A 539 -37.92 81.22 47.20
CA PHE A 539 -38.16 80.08 46.31
C PHE A 539 -37.24 80.10 45.06
N ARG A 540 -36.92 81.29 44.55
CA ARG A 540 -35.97 81.45 43.43
C ARG A 540 -34.53 81.11 43.86
N GLU A 541 -34.12 81.54 45.05
CA GLU A 541 -32.79 81.24 45.59
C GLU A 541 -32.61 79.74 45.91
N GLU A 542 -33.68 79.05 46.34
CA GLU A 542 -33.68 77.61 46.56
C GLU A 542 -33.58 76.81 45.26
N ASN A 543 -34.30 77.22 44.21
CA ASN A 543 -34.17 76.63 42.88
C ASN A 543 -32.77 76.83 42.27
N GLU A 544 -32.15 77.99 42.49
CA GLU A 544 -30.77 78.26 42.10
C GLU A 544 -29.77 77.32 42.81
N LYS A 545 -30.01 76.98 44.09
CA LYS A 545 -29.19 76.01 44.83
C LYS A 545 -29.38 74.58 44.31
N LEU A 546 -30.61 74.15 44.05
CA LEU A 546 -30.91 72.84 43.46
C LEU A 546 -30.29 72.68 42.07
N LYS A 547 -30.34 73.74 41.24
CA LYS A 547 -29.70 73.75 39.92
C LYS A 547 -28.18 73.60 40.00
N LYS A 548 -27.53 74.27 40.95
CA LYS A 548 -26.08 74.14 41.20
C LYS A 548 -25.68 72.76 41.72
N GLN A 549 -26.53 72.09 42.50
CA GLN A 549 -26.28 70.71 42.95
C GLN A 549 -26.39 69.69 41.79
N LEU A 550 -27.29 69.93 40.83
CA LEU A 550 -27.40 69.14 39.61
C LEU A 550 -26.23 69.36 38.64
N GLU A 551 -25.69 70.59 38.55
CA GLU A 551 -24.55 70.91 37.69
C GLU A 551 -23.19 70.46 38.26
N GLN A 552 -23.06 70.26 39.59
CA GLN A 552 -21.84 69.74 40.23
C GLN A 552 -21.79 68.21 40.35
N GLY A 553 -22.86 67.51 39.97
CA GLY A 553 -22.94 66.05 39.87
C GLY A 553 -22.66 65.53 38.45
N GLY A 554 -21.47 65.80 37.90
CA GLY A 554 -20.99 65.26 36.62
C GLY A 554 -19.93 64.17 36.78
N PRO A 555 -19.77 63.25 35.81
CA PRO A 555 -19.44 61.84 36.00
C PRO A 555 -17.95 61.54 36.19
N SER A 556 -17.63 60.66 37.14
CA SER A 556 -16.27 60.12 37.33
C SER A 556 -16.11 58.74 36.69
N SER A 557 -15.58 58.73 35.47
CA SER A 557 -14.58 57.81 34.85
C SER A 557 -14.20 56.51 35.61
N THR A 558 -14.61 55.31 35.14
CA THR A 558 -13.94 54.33 34.20
C THR A 558 -13.05 53.25 34.88
N PRO A 559 -12.62 52.16 34.21
CA PRO A 559 -13.42 51.03 33.68
C PRO A 559 -12.81 49.66 34.09
N THR A 560 -13.60 48.57 34.18
CA THR A 560 -13.02 47.21 34.05
C THR A 560 -14.08 46.15 33.79
N ASN A 561 -13.76 45.28 32.83
CA ASN A 561 -14.54 44.15 32.35
C ASN A 561 -15.11 43.26 33.48
N ASN A 562 -16.42 43.02 33.49
CA ASN A 562 -16.97 41.68 33.61
C ASN A 562 -18.46 41.61 33.28
N ALA A 563 -18.83 40.47 32.72
CA ALA A 563 -20.12 40.18 32.11
C ALA A 563 -21.31 40.21 33.08
N GLY A 564 -22.48 40.49 32.48
CA GLY A 564 -23.79 40.67 33.08
C GLY A 564 -24.20 39.71 34.19
N THR A 565 -24.76 40.29 35.24
CA THR A 565 -25.86 39.67 35.98
C THR A 565 -27.01 40.69 36.06
N ASN A 566 -28.21 40.20 35.81
CA ASN A 566 -29.51 40.88 35.75
C ASN A 566 -29.96 41.54 37.08
N ALA A 567 -29.06 42.09 37.89
CA ALA A 567 -29.40 42.63 39.21
C ALA A 567 -30.10 44.00 39.13
N ASP A 568 -29.70 44.88 38.21
CA ASP A 568 -30.27 46.24 38.12
C ASP A 568 -31.69 46.25 37.54
N ALA A 569 -31.97 45.41 36.54
CA ALA A 569 -33.32 45.30 35.97
C ALA A 569 -34.31 44.68 36.97
N VAL A 570 -33.83 43.87 37.92
CA VAL A 570 -34.65 43.31 39.01
C VAL A 570 -34.85 44.35 40.11
N TYR A 571 -33.83 45.14 40.45
CA TYR A 571 -33.94 46.22 41.44
C TYR A 571 -34.98 47.27 41.05
N TRP A 572 -34.95 47.74 39.79
CA TRP A 572 -35.92 48.73 39.33
C TRP A 572 -37.33 48.15 39.20
N ARG A 573 -37.47 46.88 38.79
CA ARG A 573 -38.77 46.19 38.74
C ARG A 573 -39.39 46.04 40.13
N ASP A 574 -38.61 45.59 41.11
CA ASP A 574 -39.07 45.46 42.51
C ASP A 574 -39.49 46.81 43.09
N MET A 575 -38.77 47.90 42.78
CA MET A 575 -39.13 49.26 43.23
C MET A 575 -40.44 49.74 42.60
N TYR A 576 -40.65 49.49 41.31
CA TYR A 576 -41.89 49.83 40.62
C TYR A 576 -43.08 48.97 41.07
N GLU A 577 -42.89 47.66 41.30
CA GLU A 577 -43.92 46.79 41.86
C GLU A 577 -44.28 47.19 43.30
N ARG A 578 -43.30 47.61 44.11
CA ARG A 578 -43.57 48.14 45.46
C ARG A 578 -44.37 49.44 45.43
N LEU A 579 -44.02 50.36 44.53
CA LEU A 579 -44.76 51.61 44.33
C LEU A 579 -46.18 51.36 43.84
N LEU A 580 -46.38 50.46 42.88
CA LEU A 580 -47.70 50.09 42.39
C LEU A 580 -48.55 49.41 43.49
N SER A 581 -47.96 48.57 44.33
CA SER A 581 -48.66 47.93 45.47
C SER A 581 -49.06 48.89 46.59
N THR A 582 -48.57 50.14 46.58
CA THR A 582 -49.00 51.18 47.55
C THR A 582 -50.13 52.07 47.04
N PHE A 583 -50.58 51.86 45.79
CA PHE A 583 -51.71 52.59 45.18
C PHE A 583 -52.98 51.74 45.01
N GLU A 584 -52.99 50.51 45.54
CA GLU A 584 -54.20 49.73 45.88
C GLU A 584 -54.41 49.78 47.40
#